data_AF-A0A3C1T259-F1
#
_entry.id   AF-A0A3C1T259-F1
#
_cell.length_a   1.000
_cell.length_b   1.000
_cell.length_c   1.000
_cell.angle_alpha   90.00
_cell.angle_beta   90.00
_cell.angle_gamma   90.00
#
_symmetry.space_group_name_H-M   'P 1'
#
loop_
_entity.id
_entity.type
_entity.pdbx_description
1 polymer ?
#
loop_
_entity_poly.entity_id
_entity_poly.type
_entity_poly.pdbx_seq_one_letter_code
_entity_poly.pdbx_strand_id
1 'polypeptide(L)'
;RYINQLRFVLENNRALYPYRGELNIEQGDGFARAGFTGNYFFNYPKGGGLDLRVFAGKFFYLGDKTFLKQFETDPYQLNMTGPKGYEDYTYSNYFIGRSEFDHFSSQQIMIRDGGFKVRTDLLSSKIGKTDNWLMAANFTSTIPNAVNPLSVLPFRLPLKIFLDIGTYAEAWKKNAATGKFIYDAGLQLSLFRNVLNIYIPILYSKEYRDYYRSTMVETGIKRLVKTVSFSIDIQNLNLRRMVPQIPF
;
A
#
# COMPACT_ATOMS: atom_id res chain seq x y z
N ARG A 1 -3.64 -19.92 -16.58
CA ARG A 1 -3.56 -18.45 -16.43
C ARG A 1 -2.08 -18.06 -16.47
N TYR A 2 -1.69 -17.07 -17.25
CA TYR A 2 -0.30 -16.64 -17.38
C TYR A 2 -0.21 -15.12 -17.27
N ILE A 3 0.97 -14.62 -16.90
CA ILE A 3 1.32 -13.20 -16.90
C ILE A 3 2.75 -13.10 -17.39
N ASN A 4 2.96 -12.29 -18.43
CA ASN A 4 4.27 -11.86 -18.87
C ASN A 4 4.60 -10.56 -18.15
N GLN A 5 5.77 -10.49 -17.53
CA GLN A 5 6.18 -9.33 -16.73
C GLN A 5 7.54 -8.80 -17.20
N LEU A 6 7.60 -7.50 -17.48
CA LEU A 6 8.82 -6.76 -17.77
C LEU A 6 9.01 -5.70 -16.69
N ARG A 7 10.14 -5.78 -15.98
CA ARG A 7 10.45 -4.89 -14.86
C ARG A 7 11.78 -4.19 -15.07
N PHE A 8 11.75 -2.86 -15.10
CA PHE A 8 12.92 -1.99 -15.12
C PHE A 8 13.07 -1.30 -13.77
N VAL A 9 14.25 -1.43 -13.16
CA VAL A 9 14.56 -0.85 -11.84
C VAL A 9 15.77 0.05 -11.97
N LEU A 10 15.64 1.28 -11.49
CA LEU A 10 16.74 2.21 -11.28
C LEU A 10 16.82 2.52 -9.79
N GLU A 11 17.94 2.21 -9.14
CA GLU A 11 18.10 2.44 -7.71
C GLU A 11 19.50 2.95 -7.34
N ASN A 12 19.56 3.69 -6.24
CA ASN A 12 20.80 4.08 -5.60
C ASN A 12 20.65 3.95 -4.08
N ASN A 13 21.37 2.98 -3.51
CA ASN A 13 21.32 2.64 -2.09
C ASN A 13 22.32 3.46 -1.23
N ARG A 14 22.67 4.68 -1.64
CA ARG A 14 23.51 5.61 -0.88
C ARG A 14 22.96 5.87 0.54
N ALA A 15 23.85 6.18 1.48
CA ALA A 15 23.50 6.40 2.89
C ALA A 15 22.56 7.59 3.10
N LEU A 16 22.73 8.66 2.32
CA LEU A 16 21.90 9.86 2.36
C LEU A 16 21.10 9.97 1.08
N TYR A 17 19.80 10.20 1.22
CA TYR A 17 18.87 10.39 0.13
C TYR A 17 18.74 9.20 -0.85
N PRO A 18 18.65 7.94 -0.37
CA PRO A 18 18.49 6.80 -1.28
C PRO A 18 17.18 6.90 -2.05
N TYR A 19 17.19 6.36 -3.27
CA TYR A 19 16.02 6.35 -4.15
C TYR A 19 15.93 5.04 -4.93
N ARG A 20 14.71 4.71 -5.36
CA ARG A 20 14.39 3.56 -6.21
C ARG A 20 13.17 3.85 -7.07
N GLY A 21 13.35 3.88 -8.38
CA GLY A 21 12.28 3.90 -9.38
C GLY A 21 12.11 2.52 -9.99
N GLU A 22 10.86 2.08 -10.12
CA GLU A 22 10.50 0.82 -10.78
C GLU A 22 9.38 1.07 -11.79
N LEU A 23 9.62 0.69 -13.05
CA LEU A 23 8.59 0.56 -14.06
C LEU A 23 8.29 -0.93 -14.27
N ASN A 24 7.05 -1.31 -14.03
CA ASN A 24 6.56 -2.68 -14.20
C ASN A 24 5.47 -2.70 -15.28
N ILE A 25 5.66 -3.52 -16.31
CA ILE A 25 4.69 -3.75 -17.38
C ILE A 25 4.30 -5.21 -17.33
N GLU A 26 3.01 -5.48 -17.21
CA GLU A 26 2.44 -6.81 -17.18
C GLU A 26 1.43 -6.98 -18.31
N GLN A 27 1.46 -8.14 -18.95
CA GLN A 27 0.48 -8.52 -19.96
C GLN A 27 -0.02 -9.93 -19.64
N GLY A 28 -1.34 -10.11 -19.74
CA GLY A 28 -1.98 -11.41 -19.58
C GLY A 28 -3.17 -11.55 -20.50
N ASP A 29 -3.97 -12.56 -20.24
CA ASP A 29 -5.15 -12.83 -21.06
C ASP A 29 -6.19 -11.70 -20.93
N GLY A 30 -6.46 -11.01 -22.04
CA GLY A 30 -7.41 -9.89 -22.10
C GLY A 30 -6.94 -8.57 -21.50
N PHE A 31 -5.71 -8.45 -20.99
CA PHE A 31 -5.23 -7.19 -20.41
C PHE A 31 -3.73 -6.92 -20.55
N ALA A 32 -3.39 -5.63 -20.45
CA ALA A 32 -2.06 -5.16 -20.12
C ALA A 32 -2.15 -4.10 -19.02
N ARG A 33 -1.14 -3.98 -18.18
CA ARG A 33 -1.02 -2.91 -17.19
C ARG A 33 0.40 -2.40 -17.09
N ALA A 34 0.54 -1.09 -16.92
CA ALA A 34 1.81 -0.44 -16.63
C ALA A 34 1.70 0.25 -15.27
N GLY A 35 2.71 0.09 -14.43
CA GLY A 35 2.80 0.73 -13.12
C GLY A 35 4.20 1.28 -12.90
N PHE A 36 4.28 2.53 -12.50
CA PHE A 36 5.51 3.15 -12.02
C PHE A 36 5.42 3.33 -10.50
N THR A 37 6.45 2.88 -9.78
CA THR A 37 6.64 3.14 -8.35
C THR A 37 7.95 3.87 -8.11
N GLY A 38 7.91 5.07 -7.56
CA GLY A 38 9.07 5.83 -7.13
C GLY A 38 9.16 5.85 -5.61
N ASN A 39 10.33 5.56 -5.05
CA ASN A 39 10.61 5.63 -3.62
C ASN A 39 11.79 6.56 -3.39
N TYR A 40 11.68 7.44 -2.41
CA TYR A 40 12.74 8.37 -2.03
C TYR A 40 12.72 8.60 -0.52
N PHE A 41 13.89 8.52 0.11
CA PHE A 41 14.02 8.78 1.55
C PHE A 41 14.72 10.11 1.80
N PHE A 42 14.07 11.05 2.49
CA PHE A 42 14.68 12.30 2.92
C PHE A 42 15.20 12.17 4.35
N ASN A 43 16.53 12.19 4.53
CA ASN A 43 17.15 12.15 5.86
C ASN A 43 16.92 13.48 6.60
N TYR A 44 16.56 13.40 7.89
CA TYR A 44 16.51 14.57 8.76
C TYR A 44 17.88 14.84 9.41
N PRO A 45 18.27 16.11 9.64
CA PRO A 45 19.57 16.43 10.24
C PRO A 45 19.81 15.81 11.63
N LYS A 46 18.74 15.65 12.41
CA LYS A 46 18.79 15.11 13.79
C LYS A 46 18.47 13.61 13.86
N GLY A 47 18.57 12.90 12.74
CA GLY A 47 18.26 11.48 12.62
C GLY A 47 16.80 11.21 12.26
N GLY A 48 16.56 10.02 11.69
CA GLY A 48 15.29 9.67 11.07
C GLY A 48 15.13 10.27 9.67
N GLY A 49 13.89 10.34 9.19
CA GLY A 49 13.58 10.86 7.87
C GLY A 49 12.13 10.69 7.44
N LEU A 50 11.87 11.16 6.22
CA LEU A 50 10.62 10.99 5.49
C LEU A 50 10.82 9.99 4.36
N ASP A 51 10.08 8.90 4.40
CA ASP A 51 9.89 8.00 3.27
C ASP A 51 8.75 8.52 2.40
N LEU A 52 9.03 8.74 1.12
CA LEU A 52 8.07 9.09 0.09
C LEU A 52 7.99 7.95 -0.91
N ARG A 53 6.80 7.38 -1.07
CA ARG A 53 6.45 6.50 -2.19
C ARG A 53 5.43 7.19 -3.07
N VAL A 54 5.67 7.20 -4.38
CA VAL A 54 4.70 7.64 -5.40
C VAL A 54 4.36 6.47 -6.32
N PHE A 55 3.11 6.38 -6.72
CA PHE A 55 2.64 5.40 -7.68
C PHE A 55 1.81 6.05 -8.78
N ALA A 56 2.01 5.62 -10.01
CA ALA A 56 1.15 5.93 -11.14
C ALA A 56 0.95 4.67 -11.98
N GLY A 57 -0.30 4.28 -12.20
CA GLY A 57 -0.65 3.07 -12.92
C GLY A 57 -1.72 3.31 -13.98
N LYS A 58 -1.67 2.50 -15.03
CA LYS A 58 -2.67 2.46 -16.09
C LYS A 58 -2.93 1.01 -16.49
N PHE A 59 -4.20 0.68 -16.60
CA PHE A 59 -4.74 -0.59 -17.04
C PHE A 59 -5.33 -0.45 -18.44
N PHE A 60 -5.15 -1.49 -19.24
CA PHE A 60 -5.57 -1.55 -20.63
C PHE A 60 -6.28 -2.88 -20.89
N TYR A 61 -7.43 -2.82 -21.54
CA TYR A 61 -8.08 -4.00 -22.11
C TYR A 61 -7.43 -4.33 -23.45
N LEU A 62 -7.09 -5.61 -23.64
CA LEU A 62 -6.68 -6.12 -24.94
C LEU A 62 -7.95 -6.59 -25.67
N GLY A 63 -8.31 -5.89 -26.75
CA GLY A 63 -9.60 -6.04 -27.44
C GLY A 63 -10.76 -5.38 -26.70
N ASP A 64 -11.99 -5.77 -27.02
CA ASP A 64 -13.19 -5.07 -26.53
C ASP A 64 -13.39 -5.22 -25.02
N LYS A 65 -13.82 -4.12 -24.39
CA LYS A 65 -14.18 -4.06 -22.97
C LYS A 65 -15.61 -4.58 -22.79
N THR A 66 -15.76 -5.88 -22.54
CA THR A 66 -17.04 -6.52 -22.19
C THR A 66 -17.20 -6.70 -20.68
N PHE A 67 -18.42 -6.97 -20.20
CA PHE A 67 -18.66 -7.30 -18.78
C PHE A 67 -17.90 -8.57 -18.35
N LEU A 68 -17.89 -9.60 -19.19
CA LEU A 68 -17.14 -10.83 -18.93
C LEU A 68 -15.65 -10.55 -18.76
N LYS A 69 -15.05 -9.78 -19.68
CA LYS A 69 -13.62 -9.43 -19.60
C LYS A 69 -13.31 -8.57 -18.38
N GLN A 70 -14.18 -7.64 -18.00
CA GLN A 70 -14.03 -6.87 -16.76
C GLN A 70 -13.97 -7.78 -15.54
N PHE A 71 -14.85 -8.78 -15.46
CA PHE A 71 -14.86 -9.75 -14.37
C PHE A 71 -13.61 -10.65 -14.36
N GLU A 72 -13.22 -11.19 -15.51
CA GLU A 72 -12.03 -12.07 -15.63
C GLU A 72 -10.72 -11.34 -15.30
N THR A 73 -10.68 -10.03 -15.56
CA THR A 73 -9.50 -9.19 -15.30
C THR A 73 -9.52 -8.49 -13.96
N ASP A 74 -10.59 -8.61 -13.17
CA ASP A 74 -10.79 -7.96 -11.87
C ASP A 74 -9.60 -8.12 -10.89
N PRO A 75 -8.93 -9.29 -10.79
CA PRO A 75 -7.77 -9.44 -9.92
C PRO A 75 -6.54 -8.60 -10.33
N TYR A 76 -6.47 -8.18 -11.60
CA TYR A 76 -5.34 -7.44 -12.18
C TYR A 76 -5.55 -5.94 -12.21
N GLN A 77 -6.75 -5.47 -11.91
CA GLN A 77 -7.08 -4.06 -11.87
C GLN A 77 -6.28 -3.33 -10.78
N LEU A 78 -6.18 -2.01 -10.90
CA LEU A 78 -5.42 -1.19 -9.97
C LEU A 78 -6.23 -0.97 -8.70
N ASN A 79 -5.57 -1.05 -7.54
CA ASN A 79 -6.21 -0.89 -6.24
C ASN A 79 -5.62 0.28 -5.45
N MET A 80 -6.48 1.19 -4.95
CA MET A 80 -6.02 2.21 -4.00
C MET A 80 -5.80 1.62 -2.60
N THR A 81 -6.86 0.99 -2.09
CA THR A 81 -6.92 0.28 -0.81
C THR A 81 -5.91 -0.87 -0.79
N GLY A 82 -5.28 -1.14 0.36
CA GLY A 82 -4.33 -2.23 0.54
C GLY A 82 -4.85 -3.59 0.02
N PRO A 83 -4.22 -4.18 -1.02
CA PRO A 83 -4.62 -5.49 -1.53
C PRO A 83 -4.32 -6.60 -0.53
N LYS A 84 -5.17 -7.64 -0.51
CA LYS A 84 -5.01 -8.83 0.35
C LYS A 84 -4.36 -9.99 -0.39
N GLY A 85 -4.11 -11.08 0.33
CA GLY A 85 -3.43 -12.26 -0.21
C GLY A 85 -4.13 -12.94 -1.39
N TYR A 86 -5.46 -12.87 -1.47
CA TYR A 86 -6.22 -13.38 -2.63
C TYR A 86 -6.12 -12.47 -3.87
N GLU A 87 -5.64 -11.23 -3.73
CA GLU A 87 -5.39 -10.28 -4.82
C GLU A 87 -3.91 -10.28 -5.27
N ASP A 88 -3.07 -11.08 -4.63
CA ASP A 88 -1.66 -11.29 -4.97
C ASP A 88 -1.55 -12.32 -6.11
N TYR A 89 -1.98 -11.92 -7.30
CA TYR A 89 -2.03 -12.78 -8.48
C TYR A 89 -0.65 -13.30 -8.96
N THR A 90 0.45 -12.71 -8.50
CA THR A 90 1.83 -13.17 -8.76
C THR A 90 2.36 -14.12 -7.69
N TYR A 91 1.66 -14.28 -6.55
CA TYR A 91 2.13 -15.02 -5.38
C TYR A 91 3.54 -14.58 -4.89
N SER A 92 3.92 -13.33 -5.15
CA SER A 92 5.27 -12.82 -4.87
C SER A 92 5.47 -12.37 -3.42
N ASN A 93 4.38 -12.26 -2.65
CA ASN A 93 4.41 -11.74 -1.28
C ASN A 93 4.11 -12.85 -0.28
N TYR A 94 4.76 -12.82 0.87
CA TYR A 94 4.46 -13.74 1.96
C TYR A 94 3.15 -13.32 2.64
N PHE A 95 2.22 -14.26 2.86
CA PHE A 95 0.99 -14.03 3.60
C PHE A 95 0.77 -15.12 4.64
N ILE A 96 0.54 -14.73 5.89
CA ILE A 96 0.22 -15.68 6.97
C ILE A 96 -1.18 -16.28 6.71
N GLY A 97 -2.14 -15.43 6.35
CA GLY A 97 -3.53 -15.82 6.07
C GLY A 97 -3.96 -15.41 4.67
N ARG A 98 -3.38 -16.01 3.62
CA ARG A 98 -3.63 -15.62 2.22
C ARG A 98 -5.11 -15.62 1.85
N SER A 99 -5.83 -16.61 2.34
CA SER A 99 -7.27 -16.82 2.09
C SER A 99 -8.13 -16.52 3.33
N GLU A 100 -7.55 -15.94 4.37
CA GLU A 100 -8.26 -15.68 5.63
C GLU A 100 -9.17 -14.45 5.49
N PHE A 101 -10.43 -14.63 5.89
CA PHE A 101 -11.45 -13.59 5.86
C PHE A 101 -11.69 -12.95 7.23
N ASP A 102 -11.40 -13.68 8.31
CA ASP A 102 -11.55 -13.21 9.69
C ASP A 102 -10.23 -13.36 10.48
N HIS A 103 -10.18 -12.85 11.70
CA HIS A 103 -9.03 -12.83 12.61
C HIS A 103 -7.92 -11.86 12.21
N PHE A 104 -6.89 -11.77 13.05
CA PHE A 104 -5.77 -10.84 12.85
C PHE A 104 -5.02 -11.12 11.54
N SER A 105 -4.80 -12.38 11.16
CA SER A 105 -4.11 -12.74 9.90
C SER A 105 -4.79 -12.17 8.65
N SER A 106 -6.12 -12.01 8.67
CA SER A 106 -6.89 -11.38 7.59
C SER A 106 -6.60 -9.88 7.39
N GLN A 107 -5.94 -9.23 8.36
CA GLN A 107 -5.58 -7.81 8.34
C GLN A 107 -4.30 -7.51 7.58
N GLN A 108 -3.66 -8.55 7.03
CA GLN A 108 -2.46 -8.40 6.23
C GLN A 108 -2.77 -7.76 4.87
N ILE A 109 -2.00 -6.73 4.50
CA ILE A 109 -2.07 -6.02 3.23
C ILE A 109 -0.73 -6.02 2.50
N MET A 110 -0.80 -5.81 1.18
CA MET A 110 0.34 -5.49 0.32
C MET A 110 0.47 -3.98 0.15
N ILE A 111 1.71 -3.49 0.12
CA ILE A 111 2.02 -2.14 -0.35
C ILE A 111 2.20 -2.20 -1.87
N ARG A 112 1.08 -2.34 -2.58
CA ARG A 112 1.00 -2.37 -4.05
C ARG A 112 0.04 -1.29 -4.53
N ASP A 113 0.27 -0.79 -5.74
CA ASP A 113 -0.56 0.23 -6.38
C ASP A 113 -0.70 1.48 -5.52
N GLY A 114 -1.90 1.82 -5.04
CA GLY A 114 -2.12 2.99 -4.20
C GLY A 114 -1.45 2.91 -2.83
N GLY A 115 -1.20 1.70 -2.30
CA GLY A 115 -0.43 1.51 -1.07
C GLY A 115 -1.08 2.10 0.19
N PHE A 116 -2.40 2.32 0.17
CA PHE A 116 -3.15 2.81 1.33
C PHE A 116 -3.16 1.76 2.43
N LYS A 117 -3.13 2.21 3.69
CA LYS A 117 -3.04 1.33 4.87
C LYS A 117 -4.41 0.98 5.46
N VAL A 118 -5.48 1.33 4.77
CA VAL A 118 -6.88 0.97 5.07
C VAL A 118 -7.36 -0.21 4.24
N ARG A 119 -8.46 -0.83 4.69
CA ARG A 119 -9.09 -2.00 4.05
C ARG A 119 -10.58 -1.78 3.85
N THR A 120 -11.12 -2.31 2.75
CA THR A 120 -12.55 -2.21 2.38
C THR A 120 -13.12 -3.56 1.94
N ASP A 121 -12.69 -4.61 2.64
CA ASP A 121 -12.85 -6.02 2.24
C ASP A 121 -14.31 -6.52 2.21
N LEU A 122 -15.24 -5.81 2.85
CA LEU A 122 -16.68 -6.17 2.86
C LEU A 122 -17.45 -5.60 1.65
N LEU A 123 -16.78 -4.86 0.76
CA LEU A 123 -17.37 -4.39 -0.50
C LEU A 123 -17.08 -5.38 -1.63
N SER A 124 -18.03 -5.52 -2.56
CA SER A 124 -17.82 -6.28 -3.80
C SER A 124 -16.73 -5.65 -4.69
N SER A 125 -16.57 -4.33 -4.62
CA SER A 125 -15.47 -3.59 -5.23
C SER A 125 -14.87 -2.64 -4.21
N LYS A 126 -13.55 -2.73 -4.02
CA LYS A 126 -12.82 -1.93 -3.04
C LYS A 126 -12.90 -0.44 -3.37
N ILE A 127 -12.86 0.38 -2.34
CA ILE A 127 -12.77 1.84 -2.52
C ILE A 127 -11.47 2.17 -3.26
N GLY A 128 -11.60 2.93 -4.35
CA GLY A 128 -10.48 3.30 -5.21
C GLY A 128 -9.94 2.18 -6.08
N LYS A 129 -10.69 1.08 -6.29
CA LYS A 129 -10.39 0.10 -7.34
C LYS A 129 -10.76 0.66 -8.72
N THR A 130 -9.90 0.45 -9.72
CA THR A 130 -10.10 0.98 -11.07
C THR A 130 -9.48 0.08 -12.14
N ASP A 131 -10.21 -0.07 -13.25
CA ASP A 131 -9.75 -0.73 -14.47
C ASP A 131 -9.14 0.25 -15.49
N ASN A 132 -8.77 1.44 -15.01
CA ASN A 132 -8.28 2.52 -15.85
C ASN A 132 -6.97 3.07 -15.28
N TRP A 133 -6.95 4.24 -14.64
CA TRP A 133 -5.71 4.82 -14.12
C TRP A 133 -5.83 5.16 -12.64
N LEU A 134 -4.71 5.06 -11.92
CA LEU A 134 -4.60 5.34 -10.50
C LEU A 134 -3.30 6.07 -10.20
N MET A 135 -3.34 7.08 -9.35
CA MET A 135 -2.16 7.76 -8.82
C MET A 135 -2.23 7.89 -7.31
N ALA A 136 -1.10 7.71 -6.63
CA ALA A 136 -1.02 7.84 -5.19
C ALA A 136 0.35 8.35 -4.73
N ALA A 137 0.36 8.95 -3.54
CA ALA A 137 1.55 9.27 -2.78
C ALA A 137 1.36 8.80 -1.33
N ASN A 138 2.36 8.10 -0.81
CA ASN A 138 2.42 7.61 0.56
C ASN A 138 3.62 8.27 1.24
N PHE A 139 3.37 8.86 2.40
CA PHE A 139 4.36 9.55 3.21
C PHE A 139 4.46 8.80 4.54
N THR A 140 5.67 8.43 4.94
CA THR A 140 5.93 7.86 6.27
C THR A 140 7.09 8.60 6.91
N SER A 141 6.85 9.27 8.04
CA SER A 141 7.86 10.09 8.72
C SER A 141 8.16 9.57 10.12
N THR A 142 9.44 9.57 10.49
CA THR A 142 9.86 9.31 11.87
C THR A 142 9.43 10.43 12.79
N ILE A 143 8.88 10.07 13.96
CA ILE A 143 8.53 11.05 15.00
C ILE A 143 9.80 11.43 15.76
N PRO A 144 10.15 12.74 15.87
CA PRO A 144 11.30 13.15 16.64
C PRO A 144 11.19 12.73 18.11
N ASN A 145 12.29 12.31 18.73
CA ASN A 145 12.31 11.85 20.13
C ASN A 145 11.71 12.87 21.11
N ALA A 146 11.85 14.17 20.84
CA ALA A 146 11.32 15.23 21.70
C ALA A 146 9.78 15.25 21.81
N VAL A 147 9.07 14.68 20.83
CA VAL A 147 7.60 14.65 20.77
C VAL A 147 7.05 13.22 20.69
N ASN A 148 7.92 12.21 20.81
CA ASN A 148 7.49 10.82 20.81
C ASN A 148 7.03 10.44 22.23
N PRO A 149 5.73 10.23 22.48
CA PRO A 149 5.23 9.91 23.83
C PRO A 149 5.75 8.56 24.35
N LEU A 150 6.28 7.71 23.46
CA LEU A 150 6.83 6.40 23.81
C LEU A 150 8.34 6.47 24.14
N SER A 151 8.95 7.66 24.16
CA SER A 151 10.37 7.84 24.50
C SER A 151 10.69 7.54 25.96
N VAL A 152 9.67 7.47 26.84
CA VAL A 152 9.79 7.16 28.26
C VAL A 152 9.97 5.66 28.53
N LEU A 153 9.71 4.81 27.54
CA LEU A 153 9.86 3.36 27.68
C LEU A 153 11.36 2.97 27.74
N PRO A 154 11.73 1.92 28.48
CA PRO A 154 13.12 1.46 28.58
C PRO A 154 13.66 0.88 27.25
N PHE A 155 12.81 0.75 26.23
CA PHE A 155 13.16 0.31 24.88
C PHE A 155 12.64 1.29 23.84
N ARG A 156 13.38 1.48 22.75
CA ARG A 156 12.99 2.37 21.65
C ARG A 156 11.99 1.68 20.73
N LEU A 157 10.73 2.13 20.75
CA LEU A 157 9.71 1.67 19.81
C LEU A 157 9.79 2.48 18.50
N PRO A 158 9.96 1.86 17.31
CA PRO A 158 10.10 2.56 16.03
C PRO A 158 8.75 3.05 15.49
N LEU A 159 8.17 4.04 16.20
CA LEU A 159 6.92 4.69 15.86
C LEU A 159 7.13 5.78 14.80
N LYS A 160 6.23 5.79 13.82
CA LYS A 160 6.20 6.73 12.70
C LYS A 160 4.77 7.26 12.53
N ILE A 161 4.64 8.39 11.86
CA ILE A 161 3.36 8.85 11.31
C ILE A 161 3.30 8.52 9.82
N PHE A 162 2.10 8.28 9.30
CA PHE A 162 1.90 8.13 7.87
C PHE A 162 0.74 8.99 7.35
N LEU A 163 0.80 9.34 6.07
CA LEU A 163 -0.26 9.95 5.29
C LEU A 163 -0.23 9.35 3.88
N ASP A 164 -1.37 8.84 3.45
CA ASP A 164 -1.60 8.33 2.11
C ASP A 164 -2.64 9.20 1.43
N ILE A 165 -2.37 9.62 0.19
CA ILE A 165 -3.30 10.40 -0.64
C ILE A 165 -3.28 9.86 -2.06
N GLY A 166 -4.44 9.80 -2.69
CA GLY A 166 -4.55 9.24 -4.02
C GLY A 166 -5.81 9.62 -4.75
N THR A 167 -5.79 9.37 -6.05
CA THR A 167 -6.88 9.62 -6.98
C THR A 167 -6.89 8.56 -8.08
N TYR A 168 -8.02 8.41 -8.75
CA TYR A 168 -8.28 7.34 -9.70
C TYR A 168 -9.34 7.76 -10.72
N ALA A 169 -9.39 7.10 -11.87
CA ALA A 169 -10.18 7.53 -13.02
C ALA A 169 -11.67 7.81 -12.71
N GLU A 170 -12.32 6.96 -11.92
CA GLU A 170 -13.75 7.07 -11.58
C GLU A 170 -14.05 8.35 -10.79
N ALA A 171 -13.11 8.83 -9.97
CA ALA A 171 -13.26 10.05 -9.17
C ALA A 171 -13.32 11.33 -10.04
N TRP A 172 -12.97 11.23 -11.33
CA TRP A 172 -13.00 12.34 -12.28
C TRP A 172 -14.16 12.27 -13.28
N LYS A 173 -15.09 11.31 -13.14
CA LYS A 173 -16.32 11.26 -13.95
C LYS A 173 -17.26 12.40 -13.54
N LYS A 174 -18.05 12.92 -14.49
CA LYS A 174 -18.94 14.09 -14.28
C LYS A 174 -19.87 13.97 -13.07
N ASN A 175 -20.34 12.76 -12.77
CA ASN A 175 -21.26 12.45 -11.66
C ASN A 175 -20.61 11.55 -10.61
N ALA A 176 -19.30 11.73 -10.35
CA ALA A 176 -18.61 10.94 -9.32
C ALA A 176 -19.26 11.19 -7.94
N ALA A 177 -19.66 10.10 -7.28
CA ALA A 177 -20.22 10.15 -5.92
C ALA A 177 -19.16 10.41 -4.84
N THR A 178 -17.88 10.30 -5.20
CA THR A 178 -16.72 10.41 -4.31
C THR A 178 -15.96 11.71 -4.55
N GLY A 179 -15.19 12.16 -3.57
CA GLY A 179 -14.23 13.22 -3.76
C GLY A 179 -13.19 12.85 -4.83
N LYS A 180 -12.62 13.86 -5.50
CA LYS A 180 -11.53 13.66 -6.49
C LYS A 180 -10.29 13.01 -5.87
N PHE A 181 -10.09 13.20 -4.57
CA PHE A 181 -8.99 12.63 -3.81
C PHE A 181 -9.54 11.91 -2.59
N ILE A 182 -8.93 10.78 -2.26
CA ILE A 182 -9.13 10.05 -1.02
C ILE A 182 -7.82 9.97 -0.26
N TYR A 183 -7.89 9.77 1.05
CA TYR A 183 -6.72 9.74 1.92
C TYR A 183 -6.95 8.87 3.16
N ASP A 184 -5.85 8.38 3.75
CA ASP A 184 -5.79 7.87 5.12
C ASP A 184 -4.49 8.29 5.81
N ALA A 185 -4.54 8.47 7.13
CA ALA A 185 -3.40 8.90 7.92
C ALA A 185 -3.48 8.31 9.33
N GLY A 186 -2.33 8.11 9.95
CA GLY A 186 -2.28 7.50 11.27
C GLY A 186 -0.87 7.18 11.74
N LEU A 187 -0.77 6.16 12.58
CA LEU A 187 0.49 5.72 13.17
C LEU A 187 0.98 4.43 12.50
N GLN A 188 2.29 4.32 12.34
CA GLN A 188 2.95 3.13 11.83
C GLN A 188 4.02 2.68 12.83
N LEU A 189 4.00 1.39 13.17
CA LEU A 189 5.05 0.73 13.93
C LEU A 189 5.87 -0.15 12.98
N SER A 190 7.16 0.13 12.82
CA SER A 190 8.03 -0.59 11.87
C SER A 190 9.05 -1.48 12.59
N LEU A 191 8.75 -2.77 12.72
CA LEU A 191 9.55 -3.75 13.45
C LEU A 191 10.55 -4.46 12.53
N PHE A 192 11.60 -5.02 13.12
CA PHE A 192 12.60 -5.86 12.43
C PHE A 192 13.16 -5.21 11.15
N ARG A 193 13.58 -3.94 11.22
CA ARG A 193 14.09 -3.16 10.07
C ARG A 193 13.07 -2.98 8.93
N ASN A 194 11.81 -2.73 9.28
CA ASN A 194 10.65 -2.58 8.39
C ASN A 194 10.20 -3.88 7.70
N VAL A 195 10.55 -5.07 8.22
CA VAL A 195 9.99 -6.33 7.72
C VAL A 195 8.53 -6.47 8.12
N LEU A 196 8.20 -6.17 9.39
CA LEU A 196 6.82 -6.16 9.87
C LEU A 196 6.42 -4.71 10.13
N ASN A 197 5.42 -4.23 9.40
CA ASN A 197 4.86 -2.89 9.62
C ASN A 197 3.41 -3.01 10.06
N ILE A 198 3.07 -2.42 11.20
CA ILE A 198 1.70 -2.37 11.72
C ILE A 198 1.20 -0.95 11.53
N TYR A 199 0.00 -0.80 10.98
CA TYR A 199 -0.61 0.48 10.68
C TYR A 199 -1.90 0.65 11.49
N ILE A 200 -2.03 1.82 12.09
CA ILE A 200 -3.18 2.23 12.87
C ILE A 200 -3.76 3.47 12.19
N PRO A 201 -4.68 3.31 11.23
CA PRO A 201 -5.36 4.44 10.60
C PRO A 201 -6.23 5.17 11.62
N ILE A 202 -6.08 6.49 11.71
CA ILE A 202 -6.81 7.35 12.66
C ILE A 202 -7.70 8.34 11.92
N LEU A 203 -7.22 8.87 10.79
CA LEU A 203 -7.92 9.82 9.95
C LEU A 203 -8.05 9.24 8.54
N TYR A 204 -9.19 9.45 7.90
CA TYR A 204 -9.43 8.98 6.54
C TYR A 204 -10.58 9.77 5.90
N SER A 205 -10.63 9.74 4.56
CA SER A 205 -11.64 10.44 3.78
C SER A 205 -13.05 9.92 4.04
N LYS A 206 -14.06 10.66 3.54
CA LYS A 206 -15.48 10.35 3.77
C LYS A 206 -15.83 8.94 3.32
N GLU A 207 -15.30 8.50 2.19
CA GLU A 207 -15.53 7.20 1.57
C GLU A 207 -15.19 6.05 2.53
N TYR A 208 -13.98 6.07 3.10
CA TYR A 208 -13.55 5.07 4.09
C TYR A 208 -14.32 5.19 5.40
N ARG A 209 -14.61 6.41 5.85
CA ARG A 209 -15.37 6.64 7.08
C ARG A 209 -16.78 6.09 6.99
N ASP A 210 -17.45 6.33 5.86
CA ASP A 210 -18.81 5.88 5.63
C ASP A 210 -18.84 4.35 5.52
N TYR A 211 -17.84 3.74 4.86
CA TYR A 211 -17.64 2.29 4.85
C TYR A 211 -17.48 1.70 6.26
N TYR A 212 -16.58 2.22 7.08
CA TYR A 212 -16.38 1.68 8.44
C TYR A 212 -17.60 1.88 9.32
N ARG A 213 -18.38 2.96 9.11
CA ARG A 213 -19.64 3.19 9.84
C ARG A 213 -20.75 2.24 9.41
N SER A 214 -20.83 1.89 8.13
CA SER A 214 -21.90 1.02 7.61
C SER A 214 -21.61 -0.46 7.81
N THR A 215 -20.34 -0.86 7.85
CA THR A 215 -19.95 -2.28 7.88
C THR A 215 -19.48 -2.79 9.23
N MET A 216 -19.09 -1.91 10.17
CA MET A 216 -18.61 -2.31 11.49
C MET A 216 -19.60 -1.91 12.60
N VAL A 217 -20.18 -2.93 13.24
CA VAL A 217 -21.10 -2.77 14.38
C VAL A 217 -20.35 -2.29 15.62
N GLU A 218 -19.08 -2.67 15.77
CA GLU A 218 -18.28 -2.27 16.94
C GLU A 218 -17.96 -0.78 16.95
N THR A 219 -17.74 -0.23 18.14
CA THR A 219 -17.35 1.16 18.39
C THR A 219 -16.08 1.24 19.25
N GLY A 220 -15.47 2.43 19.32
CA GLY A 220 -14.28 2.67 20.14
C GLY A 220 -13.10 1.78 19.79
N ILE A 221 -12.46 1.20 20.82
CA ILE A 221 -11.24 0.38 20.69
C ILE A 221 -11.48 -0.88 19.84
N LYS A 222 -12.65 -1.52 19.96
CA LYS A 222 -12.96 -2.74 19.18
C LYS A 222 -12.98 -2.46 17.67
N ARG A 223 -13.53 -1.30 17.26
CA ARG A 223 -13.47 -0.86 15.86
C ARG A 223 -12.03 -0.60 15.44
N LEU A 224 -11.27 0.11 16.27
CA LEU A 224 -9.87 0.43 15.97
C LEU A 224 -9.04 -0.84 15.71
N VAL A 225 -9.18 -1.87 16.55
CA VAL A 225 -8.49 -3.16 16.38
C VAL A 225 -8.86 -3.85 15.06
N LYS A 226 -10.10 -3.69 14.58
CA LYS A 226 -10.52 -4.22 13.27
C LYS A 226 -10.02 -3.39 12.09
N THR A 227 -9.79 -2.09 12.27
CA THR A 227 -9.26 -1.21 11.21
C THR A 227 -7.75 -1.24 11.11
N VAL A 228 -7.05 -1.76 12.13
CA VAL A 228 -5.61 -2.05 12.03
C VAL A 228 -5.34 -2.94 10.83
N SER A 229 -4.20 -2.69 10.20
CA SER A 229 -3.66 -3.51 9.12
C SER A 229 -2.16 -3.70 9.37
N PHE A 230 -1.57 -4.69 8.70
CA PHE A 230 -0.12 -4.86 8.73
C PHE A 230 0.40 -5.37 7.40
N SER A 231 1.69 -5.15 7.14
CA SER A 231 2.39 -5.72 6.00
C SER A 231 3.61 -6.51 6.46
N ILE A 232 3.93 -7.56 5.70
CA ILE A 232 5.14 -8.34 5.86
C ILE A 232 5.94 -8.24 4.57
N ASP A 233 7.08 -7.58 4.64
CA ASP A 233 8.02 -7.44 3.53
C ASP A 233 9.33 -8.15 3.85
N ILE A 234 9.37 -9.44 3.55
CA ILE A 234 10.59 -10.26 3.67
C ILE A 234 11.65 -9.88 2.64
N GLN A 235 11.26 -9.24 1.53
CA GLN A 235 12.20 -8.86 0.47
C GLN A 235 13.08 -7.68 0.91
N ASN A 236 12.60 -6.90 1.89
CA ASN A 236 13.38 -5.87 2.53
C ASN A 236 14.54 -6.41 3.39
N LEU A 237 14.60 -7.72 3.69
CA LEU A 237 15.80 -8.40 4.20
C LEU A 237 16.83 -8.60 3.08
N ASN A 238 17.28 -7.51 2.46
CA ASN A 238 18.33 -7.60 1.46
C ASN A 238 19.70 -7.75 2.15
N LEU A 239 20.36 -8.88 1.94
CA LEU A 239 21.72 -9.17 2.42
C LEU A 239 22.71 -8.04 2.06
N ARG A 240 22.55 -7.38 0.90
CA ARG A 240 23.40 -6.25 0.49
C ARG A 240 23.35 -5.05 1.46
N ARG A 241 22.20 -4.82 2.11
CA ARG A 241 22.06 -3.77 3.15
C ARG A 241 22.59 -4.23 4.50
N MET A 242 22.65 -5.53 4.74
CA MET A 242 23.12 -6.11 6.01
C MET A 242 24.64 -6.28 6.03
N VAL A 243 25.26 -6.55 4.87
CA VAL A 243 26.71 -6.69 4.72
C VAL A 243 27.17 -5.92 3.46
N PRO A 244 27.45 -4.61 3.57
CA PRO A 244 27.85 -3.76 2.44
C PRO A 244 29.16 -4.20 1.76
N GLN A 245 29.93 -5.05 2.43
CA GLN A 245 31.25 -5.53 2.02
C GLN A 245 31.21 -6.70 1.02
N ILE A 246 30.02 -7.17 0.64
CA ILE A 246 29.87 -8.31 -0.27
C ILE A 246 29.70 -7.79 -1.71
N PRO A 247 30.67 -8.01 -2.61
CA PRO A 247 30.61 -7.53 -3.98
C PRO A 247 29.96 -8.59 -4.89
N PHE A 248 28.63 -8.66 -4.92
CA PHE A 248 27.88 -9.39 -5.95
C PHE A 248 26.69 -8.58 -6.43
#